data_AF-A0A8S4G1E3-F1
#
_entry.id   AF-A0A8S4G1E3-F1
#
_cell.length_a   1.000
_cell.length_b   1.000
_cell.length_c   1.000
_cell.angle_alpha   90.00
_cell.angle_beta   90.00
_cell.angle_gamma   90.00
#
_symmetry.space_group_name_H-M   'P 1'
#
loop_
_entity.id
_entity.type
_entity.pdbx_description
1 polymer ?
#
loop_
_entity_poly.entity_id
_entity_poly.type
_entity_poly.pdbx_seq_one_letter_code
_entity_poly.pdbx_strand_id
1 'polypeptide(L)'
;MSFKRINYRRVTTFLVIFVLVWMFLLIKDIPKPLKDVRNKLSAEQKYDNIDKEAISQKVDVLFERVSNELEESNRLLLEVQQKLLARHGGGAVRELPKKPILPVLVVACNRVTVRRCLEQLVKHRPDPETFPIIVSQDCGHNATYQVIKSFVDSDPSISVVLQPNQSDITVPKKMRSLKGYYKIARHYKFALDHVLVTLGHEAVIIVEDDLDISPDFFEYFLGTYPLLSKDPTLWCISAWNDNGKQSLIDLASPGLLHRTQFFPGLGWLLRSGVWGELRPVWPEA
;
A
#
# COMPACT_ATOMS: atom_id res chain seq x y z
N MET A 1 -44.35 -73.20 35.12
CA MET A 1 -43.67 -72.55 33.98
C MET A 1 -42.16 -72.77 34.11
N SER A 2 -41.58 -73.60 33.25
CA SER A 2 -40.15 -73.93 33.29
C SER A 2 -39.33 -72.79 32.67
N PHE A 3 -38.64 -72.01 33.50
CA PHE A 3 -37.71 -70.98 33.04
C PHE A 3 -36.42 -71.65 32.53
N LYS A 4 -36.21 -71.63 31.21
CA LYS A 4 -34.93 -72.03 30.59
C LYS A 4 -33.82 -71.13 31.16
N ARG A 5 -32.88 -71.72 31.90
CA ARG A 5 -31.64 -71.05 32.34
C ARG A 5 -30.85 -70.61 31.11
N ILE A 6 -30.73 -69.31 30.89
CA ILE A 6 -29.87 -68.74 29.87
C ILE A 6 -28.43 -69.09 30.23
N ASN A 7 -27.71 -69.71 29.31
CA ASN A 7 -26.31 -70.06 29.50
C ASN A 7 -25.46 -68.81 29.27
N TYR A 8 -25.22 -68.06 30.35
CA TYR A 8 -24.47 -66.80 30.36
C TYR A 8 -23.10 -66.91 29.69
N ARG A 9 -22.44 -68.08 29.73
CA ARG A 9 -21.15 -68.32 29.06
C ARG A 9 -21.23 -68.23 27.54
N ARG A 10 -22.34 -68.65 26.94
CA ARG A 10 -22.54 -68.53 25.47
C ARG A 10 -22.88 -67.10 25.09
N VAL A 11 -23.66 -66.40 25.90
CA VAL A 11 -24.02 -64.99 25.67
C VAL A 11 -22.79 -64.08 25.79
N THR A 12 -21.92 -64.30 26.78
CA THR A 12 -20.68 -63.54 26.93
C THR A 12 -19.70 -63.80 25.78
N THR A 13 -19.58 -65.05 25.33
CA THR A 13 -18.70 -65.38 24.18
C THR A 13 -19.19 -64.72 22.89
N PHE A 14 -20.51 -64.71 22.65
CA PHE A 14 -21.09 -64.01 21.51
C PHE A 14 -20.90 -62.49 21.58
N LEU A 15 -21.05 -61.89 22.76
CA LEU A 15 -20.82 -60.45 22.97
C LEU A 15 -19.36 -60.06 22.72
N VAL A 16 -18.40 -60.86 23.19
CA VAL A 16 -16.97 -60.60 22.97
C VAL A 16 -16.63 -60.69 21.48
N ILE A 17 -17.12 -61.72 20.78
CA ILE A 17 -16.90 -61.87 19.33
C ILE A 17 -17.55 -60.70 18.57
N PHE A 18 -18.76 -60.29 18.96
CA PHE A 18 -19.45 -59.15 18.35
C PHE A 18 -18.67 -57.84 18.53
N VAL A 19 -18.13 -57.58 19.73
CA VAL A 19 -17.30 -56.40 20.01
C VAL A 19 -15.99 -56.42 19.21
N LEU A 20 -15.35 -57.59 19.08
CA LEU A 20 -14.12 -57.73 18.29
C LEU A 20 -14.37 -57.53 16.79
N VAL A 21 -15.47 -58.07 16.25
CA VAL A 21 -15.88 -57.86 14.85
C VAL A 21 -16.27 -56.40 14.61
N TRP A 22 -16.99 -55.78 15.55
CA TRP A 22 -17.36 -54.37 15.47
C TRP A 22 -16.13 -53.44 15.54
N MET A 23 -15.16 -53.73 16.40
CA MET A 23 -13.85 -53.03 16.41
C MET A 23 -13.08 -53.21 15.10
N PHE A 24 -13.09 -54.42 14.53
CA PHE A 24 -12.39 -54.67 13.27
C PHE A 24 -13.02 -53.94 12.08
N LEU A 25 -14.35 -53.82 12.06
CA LEU A 25 -15.09 -53.02 11.07
C LEU A 25 -14.80 -51.51 11.25
N LEU A 26 -14.76 -51.01 12.50
CA LEU A 26 -14.34 -49.64 12.82
C LEU A 26 -12.92 -49.30 12.34
N ILE A 27 -11.99 -50.26 12.36
CA ILE A 27 -10.61 -50.06 11.91
C ILE A 27 -10.52 -50.03 10.36
N LYS A 28 -11.41 -50.74 9.66
CA LYS A 28 -11.46 -50.72 8.19
C LYS A 28 -12.08 -49.44 7.61
N ASP A 29 -12.97 -48.79 8.37
CA ASP A 29 -13.60 -47.52 8.00
C ASP A 29 -12.82 -46.28 8.49
N ILE A 30 -11.58 -46.45 8.94
CA ILE A 30 -10.67 -45.31 9.14
C ILE A 30 -10.39 -44.70 7.75
N PRO A 31 -10.80 -43.45 7.49
CA PRO A 31 -10.56 -42.84 6.19
C PRO A 31 -9.04 -42.78 5.92
N LYS A 32 -8.66 -42.62 4.65
CA LYS A 32 -7.25 -42.50 4.24
C LYS A 32 -6.43 -41.30 4.82
N PRO A 33 -6.96 -40.26 5.54
CA PRO A 33 -6.13 -39.12 5.90
C PRO A 33 -5.13 -39.37 7.03
N LEU A 34 -5.16 -40.49 7.77
CA LEU A 34 -4.18 -40.70 8.84
C LEU A 34 -2.76 -41.03 8.34
N LYS A 35 -2.62 -41.69 7.17
CA LYS A 35 -1.31 -41.85 6.51
C LYS A 35 -0.82 -40.53 5.93
N ASP A 36 -1.73 -39.71 5.42
CA ASP A 36 -1.42 -38.40 4.85
C ASP A 36 -1.03 -37.39 5.95
N VAL A 37 -1.70 -37.43 7.10
CA VAL A 37 -1.37 -36.63 8.29
C VAL A 37 -0.04 -37.07 8.90
N ARG A 38 0.25 -38.38 9.00
CA ARG A 38 1.56 -38.87 9.46
C ARG A 38 2.69 -38.46 8.52
N ASN A 39 2.47 -38.52 7.20
CA ASN A 39 3.44 -38.08 6.20
C ASN A 39 3.60 -36.55 6.19
N LYS A 40 2.52 -35.78 6.43
CA LYS A 40 2.57 -34.32 6.61
C LYS A 40 3.28 -33.91 7.89
N LEU A 41 3.03 -34.57 9.02
CA LEU A 41 3.74 -34.35 10.28
C LEU A 41 5.23 -34.71 10.17
N SER A 42 5.58 -35.79 9.47
CA SER A 42 6.98 -36.15 9.24
C SER A 42 7.65 -35.28 8.16
N ALA A 43 6.91 -34.69 7.23
CA ALA A 43 7.41 -33.67 6.31
C ALA A 43 7.57 -32.31 7.01
N GLU A 44 6.62 -31.87 7.85
CA GLU A 44 6.71 -30.67 8.69
C GLU A 44 7.85 -30.78 9.70
N GLN A 45 8.01 -31.92 10.38
CA GLN A 45 9.17 -32.18 11.23
C GLN A 45 10.50 -32.22 10.46
N LYS A 46 10.47 -32.57 9.15
CA LYS A 46 11.65 -32.50 8.28
C LYS A 46 11.97 -31.07 7.84
N TYR A 47 10.97 -30.19 7.73
CA TYR A 47 11.15 -28.75 7.50
C TYR A 47 11.57 -27.99 8.76
N ASP A 48 11.15 -28.43 9.95
CA ASP A 48 11.56 -27.84 11.23
C ASP A 48 12.98 -28.28 11.66
N ASN A 49 13.49 -29.39 11.13
CA ASN A 49 14.88 -29.84 11.28
C ASN A 49 15.85 -29.24 10.24
N ILE A 50 15.38 -28.31 9.41
CA ILE A 50 16.28 -27.48 8.61
C ILE A 50 16.83 -26.43 9.55
N ASP A 51 18.14 -26.40 9.69
CA ASP A 51 18.90 -25.48 10.54
C ASP A 51 18.60 -24.03 10.11
N LYS A 52 17.53 -23.46 10.69
CA LYS A 52 16.99 -22.12 10.35
C LYS A 52 18.06 -21.05 10.53
N GLU A 53 18.97 -21.27 11.46
CA GLU A 53 20.11 -20.42 11.76
C GLU A 53 21.15 -20.49 10.64
N ALA A 54 21.47 -21.68 10.13
CA ALA A 54 22.36 -21.84 8.98
C ALA A 54 21.77 -21.30 7.66
N ILE A 55 20.44 -21.35 7.50
CA ILE A 55 19.77 -20.69 6.35
C ILE A 55 19.77 -19.17 6.52
N SER A 56 19.43 -18.66 7.70
CA SER A 56 19.46 -17.22 7.98
C SER A 56 20.84 -16.65 7.70
N GLN A 57 21.90 -17.29 8.21
CA GLN A 57 23.28 -16.89 7.95
C GLN A 57 23.62 -16.89 6.46
N LYS A 58 23.19 -17.89 5.68
CA LYS A 58 23.42 -17.91 4.24
C LYS A 58 22.64 -16.83 3.49
N VAL A 59 21.43 -16.52 3.95
CA VAL A 59 20.60 -15.45 3.40
C VAL A 59 21.23 -14.10 3.70
N ASP A 60 21.72 -13.87 4.91
CA ASP A 60 22.40 -12.63 5.32
C ASP A 60 23.69 -12.42 4.51
N VAL A 61 24.51 -13.46 4.36
CA VAL A 61 25.72 -13.41 3.52
C VAL A 61 25.38 -13.15 2.04
N LEU A 62 24.27 -13.72 1.54
CA LEU A 62 23.82 -13.46 0.18
C LEU A 62 23.31 -12.01 0.03
N PHE A 63 22.57 -11.49 0.99
CA PHE A 63 22.11 -10.10 1.01
C PHE A 63 23.28 -9.11 1.06
N GLU A 64 24.31 -9.41 1.85
CA GLU A 64 25.52 -8.59 1.92
C GLU A 64 26.27 -8.62 0.58
N ARG A 65 26.37 -9.80 -0.06
CA ARG A 65 26.97 -9.93 -1.39
C ARG A 65 26.21 -9.14 -2.46
N VAL A 66 24.87 -9.25 -2.48
CA VAL A 66 24.02 -8.51 -3.43
C VAL A 66 24.12 -7.01 -3.18
N SER A 67 24.16 -6.58 -1.92
CA SER A 67 24.35 -5.16 -1.56
C SER A 67 25.70 -4.64 -2.03
N ASN A 68 26.78 -5.41 -1.83
CA ASN A 68 28.12 -5.06 -2.29
C ASN A 68 28.22 -5.00 -3.82
N GLU A 69 27.61 -5.94 -4.54
CA GLU A 69 27.54 -5.92 -6.01
C GLU A 69 26.74 -4.72 -6.53
N LEU A 70 25.66 -4.35 -5.83
CA LEU A 70 24.84 -3.17 -6.16
C LEU A 70 25.62 -1.88 -5.93
N GLU A 71 26.35 -1.75 -4.82
CA GLU A 71 27.23 -0.61 -4.55
C GLU A 71 28.35 -0.49 -5.59
N GLU A 72 28.98 -1.61 -5.96
CA GLU A 72 30.01 -1.62 -7.00
C GLU A 72 29.44 -1.24 -8.37
N SER A 73 28.27 -1.76 -8.74
CA SER A 73 27.57 -1.39 -9.97
C SER A 73 27.24 0.12 -9.99
N ASN A 74 26.76 0.68 -8.88
CA ASN A 74 26.49 2.11 -8.75
C ASN A 74 27.77 2.96 -8.84
N ARG A 75 28.89 2.49 -8.28
CA ARG A 75 30.20 3.14 -8.40
C ARG A 75 30.68 3.17 -9.85
N LEU A 76 30.59 2.03 -10.55
CA LEU A 76 30.97 1.92 -11.96
C LEU A 76 30.09 2.80 -12.86
N LEU A 77 28.78 2.86 -12.58
CA LEU A 77 27.86 3.77 -13.28
C LEU A 77 28.29 5.24 -13.09
N LEU A 78 28.65 5.63 -11.87
CA LEU A 78 29.18 6.98 -11.59
C LEU A 78 30.47 7.25 -12.37
N GLU A 79 31.41 6.31 -12.39
CA GLU A 79 32.67 6.45 -13.13
C GLU A 79 32.46 6.56 -14.64
N VAL A 80 31.55 5.75 -15.20
CA VAL A 80 31.18 5.82 -16.62
C VAL A 80 30.53 7.17 -16.92
N GLN A 81 29.61 7.63 -16.08
CA GLN A 81 29.00 8.96 -16.20
C GLN A 81 30.04 10.08 -16.15
N GLN A 82 30.99 10.03 -15.21
CA GLN A 82 32.08 11.01 -15.11
C GLN A 82 33.00 11.00 -16.33
N LYS A 83 33.35 9.82 -16.87
CA LYS A 83 34.15 9.68 -18.09
C LYS A 83 33.40 10.18 -19.33
N LEU A 84 32.09 9.98 -19.40
CA LEU A 84 31.23 10.51 -20.48
C LEU A 84 31.13 12.04 -20.41
N LEU A 85 31.05 12.61 -19.19
CA LEU A 85 31.05 14.05 -18.93
C LEU A 85 32.42 14.68 -19.31
N ALA A 86 33.53 14.03 -18.96
CA ALA A 86 34.88 14.51 -19.30
C ALA A 86 35.16 14.49 -20.82
N ARG A 87 34.52 13.58 -21.57
CA ARG A 87 34.63 13.53 -23.05
C ARG A 87 33.83 14.62 -23.77
N HIS A 88 32.85 15.25 -23.12
CA HIS A 88 31.98 16.28 -23.71
C HIS A 88 32.30 17.71 -23.23
N GLY A 89 33.57 17.98 -22.87
CA GLY A 89 34.03 19.28 -22.38
C GLY A 89 33.79 20.43 -23.35
N GLY A 90 32.63 21.08 -23.22
CA GLY A 90 32.24 22.26 -24.01
C GLY A 90 30.83 22.83 -23.73
N GLY A 91 30.13 22.37 -22.69
CA GLY A 91 28.82 22.93 -22.32
C GLY A 91 28.48 22.64 -20.87
N ALA A 92 28.05 23.69 -20.15
CA ALA A 92 27.52 23.77 -18.78
C ALA A 92 27.60 22.50 -17.91
N VAL A 93 28.24 22.61 -16.74
CA VAL A 93 28.18 21.63 -15.65
C VAL A 93 26.73 21.21 -15.44
N ARG A 94 26.37 20.02 -15.95
CA ARG A 94 25.03 19.45 -15.78
C ARG A 94 25.02 18.86 -14.37
N GLU A 95 24.37 19.54 -13.43
CA GLU A 95 24.12 18.99 -12.09
C GLU A 95 23.61 17.55 -12.25
N LEU A 96 24.15 16.62 -11.45
CA LEU A 96 23.57 15.28 -11.29
C LEU A 96 22.05 15.47 -11.08
N PRO A 97 21.18 14.75 -11.80
CA PRO A 97 19.75 14.94 -11.66
C PRO A 97 19.38 14.70 -10.20
N LYS A 98 18.97 15.78 -9.52
CA LYS A 98 18.48 15.71 -8.15
C LYS A 98 17.33 14.71 -8.12
N LYS A 99 17.41 13.75 -7.19
CA LYS A 99 16.33 12.80 -6.95
C LYS A 99 15.05 13.60 -6.72
N PRO A 100 13.95 13.33 -7.44
CA PRO A 100 12.73 14.11 -7.30
C PRO A 100 12.14 13.91 -5.91
N ILE A 101 11.64 14.98 -5.28
CA ILE A 101 10.89 14.90 -4.03
C ILE A 101 9.41 14.96 -4.39
N LEU A 102 8.68 13.89 -4.09
CA LEU A 102 7.26 13.69 -4.40
C LEU A 102 6.48 13.51 -3.10
N PRO A 103 6.15 14.59 -2.37
CA PRO A 103 5.37 14.49 -1.14
C PRO A 103 4.02 13.80 -1.38
N VAL A 104 3.59 13.00 -0.41
CA VAL A 104 2.25 12.42 -0.38
C VAL A 104 1.36 13.27 0.51
N LEU A 105 0.40 13.97 -0.08
CA LEU A 105 -0.64 14.70 0.61
C LEU A 105 -1.83 13.78 0.89
N VAL A 106 -2.04 13.46 2.16
CA VAL A 106 -3.24 12.74 2.63
C VAL A 106 -4.30 13.76 3.05
N VAL A 107 -5.47 13.72 2.41
CA VAL A 107 -6.62 14.58 2.72
C VAL A 107 -7.55 13.83 3.67
N ALA A 108 -7.65 14.30 4.91
CA ALA A 108 -8.41 13.66 5.99
C ALA A 108 -9.39 14.64 6.67
N CYS A 109 -10.41 14.10 7.35
CA CYS A 109 -11.41 14.91 8.07
C CYS A 109 -11.73 14.29 9.44
N ASN A 110 -12.74 13.41 9.47
CA ASN A 110 -13.36 12.91 10.70
C ASN A 110 -13.45 11.38 10.78
N ARG A 111 -12.68 10.67 9.96
CA ARG A 111 -12.64 9.20 9.96
C ARG A 111 -11.38 8.70 10.65
N VAL A 112 -11.51 7.94 11.73
CA VAL A 112 -10.37 7.31 12.41
C VAL A 112 -9.74 6.19 11.58
N THR A 113 -10.47 5.71 10.57
CA THR A 113 -10.01 4.70 9.61
C THR A 113 -8.87 5.19 8.71
N VAL A 114 -8.53 6.49 8.72
CA VAL A 114 -7.30 7.03 8.11
C VAL A 114 -6.05 6.25 8.52
N ARG A 115 -6.08 5.61 9.71
CA ARG A 115 -5.07 4.65 10.16
C ARG A 115 -4.70 3.63 9.09
N ARG A 116 -5.69 3.04 8.42
CA ARG A 116 -5.47 2.00 7.40
C ARG A 116 -4.70 2.55 6.21
N CYS A 117 -5.11 3.73 5.72
CA CYS A 117 -4.42 4.43 4.64
C CYS A 117 -2.95 4.73 5.01
N LEU A 118 -2.72 5.31 6.19
CA LEU A 118 -1.38 5.64 6.68
C LEU A 118 -0.50 4.41 6.91
N GLU A 119 -1.05 3.32 7.45
CA GLU A 119 -0.33 2.05 7.62
C GLU A 119 0.16 1.50 6.27
N GLN A 120 -0.67 1.54 5.22
CA GLN A 120 -0.24 1.09 3.89
C GLN A 120 0.82 2.03 3.29
N LEU A 121 0.63 3.35 3.40
CA LEU A 121 1.59 4.34 2.93
C LEU A 121 2.96 4.14 3.59
N VAL A 122 3.01 4.02 4.92
CA VAL A 122 4.26 3.79 5.65
C VAL A 122 4.89 2.45 5.28
N LYS A 123 4.07 1.39 5.19
CA LYS A 123 4.54 0.04 4.87
C LYS A 123 5.19 -0.06 3.49
N HIS A 124 4.63 0.61 2.48
CA HIS A 124 5.07 0.50 1.09
C HIS A 124 6.01 1.62 0.64
N ARG A 125 6.24 2.63 1.49
CA ARG A 125 7.11 3.77 1.17
C ARG A 125 8.58 3.34 1.14
N PRO A 126 9.28 3.49 0.00
CA PRO A 126 10.66 3.03 -0.12
C PRO A 126 11.68 3.99 0.52
N ASP A 127 11.39 5.29 0.51
CA ASP A 127 12.31 6.31 1.01
C ASP A 127 11.53 7.52 1.58
N PRO A 128 11.66 7.83 2.87
CA PRO A 128 11.03 9.00 3.49
C PRO A 128 11.48 10.36 2.93
N GLU A 129 12.72 10.46 2.42
CA GLU A 129 13.22 11.74 1.87
C GLU A 129 12.61 12.04 0.50
N THR A 130 12.40 11.00 -0.31
CA THR A 130 11.73 11.12 -1.61
C THR A 130 10.23 11.31 -1.45
N PHE A 131 9.61 10.63 -0.47
CA PHE A 131 8.17 10.61 -0.28
C PHE A 131 7.78 11.03 1.16
N PRO A 132 8.06 12.29 1.57
CA PRO A 132 7.56 12.78 2.85
C PRO A 132 6.03 12.78 2.83
N ILE A 133 5.41 12.43 3.96
CA ILE A 133 3.94 12.34 4.06
C ILE A 133 3.43 13.57 4.79
N ILE A 134 2.45 14.25 4.20
CA ILE A 134 1.82 15.43 4.76
C ILE A 134 0.34 15.12 4.91
N VAL A 135 -0.15 15.09 6.14
CA VAL A 135 -1.58 14.86 6.41
C VAL A 135 -2.26 16.20 6.62
N SER A 136 -3.14 16.58 5.70
CA SER A 136 -3.99 17.76 5.88
C SER A 136 -5.33 17.33 6.47
N GLN A 137 -5.61 17.78 7.70
CA GLN A 137 -6.84 17.43 8.41
C GLN A 137 -7.81 18.62 8.47
N ASP A 138 -9.06 18.41 8.05
CA ASP A 138 -10.19 19.31 8.28
C ASP A 138 -11.10 18.81 9.42
N CYS A 139 -12.24 19.50 9.64
CA CYS A 139 -13.34 19.07 10.49
C CYS A 139 -13.09 19.09 12.00
N GLY A 140 -11.87 19.39 12.46
CA GLY A 140 -11.54 19.53 13.88
C GLY A 140 -11.78 18.27 14.71
N HIS A 141 -11.80 17.09 14.08
CA HIS A 141 -12.15 15.85 14.77
C HIS A 141 -10.96 15.30 15.58
N ASN A 142 -11.00 15.50 16.90
CA ASN A 142 -9.88 15.15 17.78
C ASN A 142 -9.49 13.67 17.73
N ALA A 143 -10.45 12.73 17.64
CA ALA A 143 -10.10 11.31 17.59
C ALA A 143 -9.29 10.95 16.32
N THR A 144 -9.64 11.52 15.17
CA THR A 144 -8.84 11.39 13.94
C THR A 144 -7.48 12.06 14.08
N TYR A 145 -7.42 13.23 14.71
CA TYR A 145 -6.15 13.93 14.98
C TYR A 145 -5.21 13.08 15.84
N GLN A 146 -5.70 12.43 16.90
CA GLN A 146 -4.87 11.57 17.75
C GLN A 146 -4.30 10.36 16.99
N VAL A 147 -5.07 9.80 16.05
CA VAL A 147 -4.56 8.75 15.15
C VAL A 147 -3.43 9.30 14.30
N ILE A 148 -3.62 10.42 13.60
CA ILE A 148 -2.60 11.04 12.75
C ILE A 148 -1.35 11.40 13.56
N LYS A 149 -1.54 12.02 14.73
CA LYS A 149 -0.46 12.43 15.64
C LYS A 149 0.41 11.24 16.04
N SER A 150 -0.17 10.05 16.26
CA SER A 150 0.63 8.86 16.59
C SER A 150 1.64 8.49 15.50
N PHE A 151 1.34 8.74 14.21
CA PHE A 151 2.29 8.53 13.11
C PHE A 151 3.34 9.64 13.06
N VAL A 152 2.93 10.90 13.24
CA VAL A 152 3.84 12.06 13.30
C VAL A 152 4.86 11.91 14.45
N ASP A 153 4.41 11.46 15.61
CA ASP A 153 5.28 11.24 16.77
C ASP A 153 6.28 10.10 16.54
N SER A 154 5.91 9.10 15.74
CA SER A 154 6.76 7.94 15.43
C SER A 154 7.75 8.19 14.28
N ASP A 155 7.46 9.14 13.40
CA ASP A 155 8.21 9.35 12.18
C ASP A 155 8.29 10.85 11.81
N PRO A 156 9.47 11.48 11.92
CA PRO A 156 9.64 12.91 11.68
C PRO A 156 9.45 13.32 10.20
N SER A 157 9.44 12.36 9.27
CA SER A 157 9.14 12.61 7.85
C SER A 157 7.63 12.72 7.58
N ILE A 158 6.80 12.44 8.58
CA ILE A 158 5.35 12.58 8.52
C ILE A 158 4.96 13.86 9.28
N SER A 159 4.21 14.74 8.63
CA SER A 159 3.74 15.99 9.21
C SER A 159 2.23 16.09 9.14
N VAL A 160 1.65 16.95 10.00
CA VAL A 160 0.23 17.25 10.01
C VAL A 160 0.00 18.76 9.90
N VAL A 161 -0.96 19.15 9.08
CA VAL A 161 -1.43 20.53 8.97
C VAL A 161 -2.94 20.56 9.12
N LEU A 162 -3.43 21.47 9.97
CA LEU A 162 -4.86 21.62 10.24
C LEU A 162 -5.45 22.73 9.38
N GLN A 163 -6.57 22.44 8.73
CA GLN A 163 -7.34 23.43 7.98
C GLN A 163 -7.84 24.51 8.96
N PRO A 164 -7.37 25.77 8.88
CA PRO A 164 -7.61 26.76 9.94
C PRO A 164 -9.06 27.28 9.96
N ASN A 165 -9.72 27.33 8.80
CA ASN A 165 -11.07 27.83 8.64
C ASN A 165 -12.11 26.74 8.83
N GLN A 166 -12.54 26.54 10.08
CA GLN A 166 -13.63 25.66 10.46
C GLN A 166 -15.03 26.30 10.35
N SER A 167 -15.11 27.54 9.84
CA SER A 167 -16.39 28.26 9.74
C SER A 167 -17.36 27.55 8.79
N ASP A 168 -18.64 27.79 9.04
CA ASP A 168 -19.71 27.24 8.25
C ASP A 168 -19.85 28.00 6.92
N ILE A 169 -20.18 27.28 5.84
CA ILE A 169 -20.28 27.88 4.50
C ILE A 169 -21.74 28.25 4.22
N THR A 170 -21.96 29.48 3.81
CA THR A 170 -23.28 29.96 3.41
C THR A 170 -23.53 29.58 1.96
N VAL A 171 -24.46 28.65 1.73
CA VAL A 171 -24.87 28.20 0.40
C VAL A 171 -26.32 28.60 0.10
N PRO A 172 -26.69 28.85 -1.17
CA PRO A 172 -28.08 29.07 -1.56
C PRO A 172 -29.00 27.95 -1.07
N LYS A 173 -30.27 28.25 -0.77
CA LYS A 173 -31.23 27.27 -0.23
C LYS A 173 -31.30 25.97 -1.05
N LYS A 174 -31.23 26.08 -2.38
CA LYS A 174 -31.26 24.95 -3.32
C LYS A 174 -30.03 24.04 -3.25
N MET A 175 -28.90 24.53 -2.72
CA MET A 175 -27.60 23.84 -2.67
C MET A 175 -27.23 23.37 -1.26
N ARG A 176 -28.16 23.42 -0.29
CA ARG A 176 -27.88 23.06 1.11
C ARG A 176 -27.33 21.64 1.28
N SER A 177 -27.81 20.68 0.48
CA SER A 177 -27.31 19.30 0.47
C SER A 177 -25.86 19.17 -0.01
N LEU A 178 -25.37 20.16 -0.79
CA LEU A 178 -24.03 20.13 -1.37
C LEU A 178 -22.97 20.79 -0.49
N LYS A 179 -23.34 21.28 0.69
CA LYS A 179 -22.45 22.00 1.60
C LYS A 179 -21.19 21.23 2.00
N GLY A 180 -21.25 19.90 2.01
CA GLY A 180 -20.06 19.06 2.20
C GLY A 180 -19.03 19.25 1.09
N TYR A 181 -19.46 19.32 -0.18
CA TYR A 181 -18.58 19.53 -1.34
C TYR A 181 -17.91 20.90 -1.31
N TYR A 182 -18.63 21.92 -0.85
CA TYR A 182 -18.12 23.27 -0.58
C TYR A 182 -16.96 23.24 0.45
N LYS A 183 -17.16 22.52 1.58
CA LYS A 183 -16.08 22.27 2.57
C LYS A 183 -14.89 21.52 1.98
N ILE A 184 -15.15 20.48 1.17
CA ILE A 184 -14.10 19.70 0.51
C ILE A 184 -13.29 20.59 -0.45
N ALA A 185 -13.94 21.41 -1.28
CA ALA A 185 -13.28 22.34 -2.19
C ALA A 185 -12.39 23.34 -1.41
N ARG A 186 -12.88 23.85 -0.27
CA ARG A 186 -12.09 24.70 0.64
C ARG A 186 -10.84 23.99 1.16
N HIS A 187 -11.01 22.75 1.61
CA HIS A 187 -9.95 21.96 2.22
C HIS A 187 -8.88 21.59 1.19
N TYR A 188 -9.26 21.11 0.01
CA TYR A 188 -8.34 20.83 -1.09
C TYR A 188 -7.52 22.06 -1.47
N LYS A 189 -8.16 23.23 -1.61
CA LYS A 189 -7.44 24.48 -1.90
C LYS A 189 -6.41 24.81 -0.84
N PHE A 190 -6.77 24.71 0.43
CA PHE A 190 -5.85 24.95 1.54
C PHE A 190 -4.68 23.96 1.53
N ALA A 191 -4.97 22.67 1.38
CA ALA A 191 -4.00 21.60 1.43
C ALA A 191 -2.99 21.69 0.27
N LEU A 192 -3.46 21.94 -0.95
CA LEU A 192 -2.61 22.13 -2.12
C LEU A 192 -1.80 23.42 -2.05
N ASP A 193 -2.37 24.53 -1.56
CA ASP A 193 -1.62 25.76 -1.29
C ASP A 193 -0.50 25.51 -0.26
N HIS A 194 -0.77 24.74 0.78
CA HIS A 194 0.24 24.41 1.78
C HIS A 194 1.43 23.66 1.15
N VAL A 195 1.18 22.59 0.38
CA VAL A 195 2.26 21.76 -0.17
C VAL A 195 2.99 22.44 -1.33
N LEU A 196 2.27 23.02 -2.29
CA LEU A 196 2.85 23.51 -3.54
C LEU A 196 3.28 24.98 -3.49
N VAL A 197 2.72 25.78 -2.58
CA VAL A 197 3.05 27.21 -2.43
C VAL A 197 3.86 27.47 -1.17
N THR A 198 3.36 27.04 0.00
CA THR A 198 4.02 27.33 1.29
C THR A 198 5.30 26.53 1.46
N LEU A 199 5.26 25.22 1.18
CA LEU A 199 6.45 24.35 1.25
C LEU A 199 7.28 24.38 -0.05
N GLY A 200 6.70 24.87 -1.15
CA GLY A 200 7.41 25.06 -2.43
C GLY A 200 7.78 23.77 -3.15
N HIS A 201 7.07 22.66 -2.89
CA HIS A 201 7.29 21.43 -3.64
C HIS A 201 6.88 21.57 -5.11
N GLU A 202 7.63 20.93 -6.01
CA GLU A 202 7.37 20.99 -7.46
C GLU A 202 6.17 20.12 -7.88
N ALA A 203 5.88 19.06 -7.13
CA ALA A 203 4.78 18.16 -7.39
C ALA A 203 4.26 17.55 -6.08
N VAL A 204 3.09 16.93 -6.12
CA VAL A 204 2.46 16.28 -4.97
C VAL A 204 1.60 15.10 -5.43
N ILE A 205 1.65 14.00 -4.70
CA ILE A 205 0.73 12.86 -4.85
C ILE A 205 -0.41 13.04 -3.85
N ILE A 206 -1.65 13.13 -4.31
CA ILE A 206 -2.84 13.34 -3.46
C ILE A 206 -3.55 12.01 -3.23
N VAL A 207 -3.84 11.71 -1.96
CA VAL A 207 -4.52 10.49 -1.49
C VAL A 207 -5.64 10.89 -0.50
N GLU A 208 -6.84 10.35 -0.64
CA GLU A 208 -7.92 10.53 0.36
C GLU A 208 -7.81 9.49 1.49
N ASP A 209 -8.33 9.81 2.66
CA ASP A 209 -8.18 9.02 3.89
C ASP A 209 -8.86 7.63 3.88
N ASP A 210 -9.61 7.30 2.84
CA ASP A 210 -10.28 6.01 2.64
C ASP A 210 -9.69 5.14 1.51
N LEU A 211 -8.55 5.54 0.95
CA LEU A 211 -7.88 4.76 -0.08
C LEU A 211 -6.90 3.74 0.51
N ASP A 212 -6.96 2.52 -0.02
CA ASP A 212 -5.87 1.55 0.05
C ASP A 212 -4.95 1.75 -1.16
N ILE A 213 -3.65 1.56 -0.95
CA ILE A 213 -2.64 1.64 -2.01
C ILE A 213 -2.09 0.26 -2.36
N SER A 214 -1.61 0.10 -3.59
CA SER A 214 -0.90 -1.10 -4.04
C SER A 214 0.56 -1.11 -3.57
N PRO A 215 1.23 -2.29 -3.54
CA PRO A 215 2.64 -2.38 -3.15
C PRO A 215 3.62 -1.58 -4.04
N ASP A 216 3.25 -1.34 -5.29
CA ASP A 216 4.03 -0.63 -6.31
C ASP A 216 3.59 0.83 -6.50
N PHE A 217 2.72 1.35 -5.64
CA PHE A 217 2.17 2.72 -5.74
C PHE A 217 3.26 3.80 -5.90
N PHE A 218 4.32 3.73 -5.08
CA PHE A 218 5.41 4.70 -5.12
C PHE A 218 6.28 4.54 -6.38
N GLU A 219 6.57 3.30 -6.78
CA GLU A 219 7.33 3.00 -8.00
C GLU A 219 6.59 3.49 -9.24
N TYR A 220 5.27 3.30 -9.28
CA TYR A 220 4.40 3.80 -10.33
C TYR A 220 4.54 5.32 -10.52
N PHE A 221 4.41 6.11 -9.45
CA PHE A 221 4.55 7.57 -9.54
C PHE A 221 5.98 8.01 -9.84
N LEU A 222 6.98 7.36 -9.25
CA LEU A 222 8.38 7.68 -9.51
C LEU A 222 8.76 7.45 -10.98
N GLY A 223 8.36 6.31 -11.54
CA GLY A 223 8.64 5.94 -12.93
C GLY A 223 7.88 6.80 -13.95
N THR A 224 6.69 7.28 -13.60
CA THR A 224 5.84 8.07 -14.51
C THR A 224 6.01 9.58 -14.36
N TYR A 225 6.50 10.11 -13.23
CA TYR A 225 6.74 11.54 -13.03
C TYR A 225 7.53 12.24 -14.15
N PRO A 226 8.61 11.64 -14.72
CA PRO A 226 9.32 12.25 -15.84
C PRO A 226 8.44 12.49 -17.08
N LEU A 227 7.38 11.72 -17.28
CA LEU A 227 6.42 11.91 -18.39
C LEU A 227 5.65 13.22 -18.21
N LEU A 228 5.17 13.48 -16.98
CA LEU A 228 4.44 14.70 -16.64
C LEU A 228 5.31 15.96 -16.76
N SER A 229 6.65 15.80 -16.72
CA SER A 229 7.59 16.90 -16.94
C SER A 229 7.95 17.13 -18.41
N LYS A 230 7.91 16.08 -19.24
CA LYS A 230 8.35 16.13 -20.64
C LYS A 230 7.21 16.35 -21.63
N ASP A 231 6.00 15.92 -21.30
CA ASP A 231 4.85 16.00 -22.18
C ASP A 231 3.84 17.04 -21.65
N PRO A 232 3.76 18.23 -22.28
CA PRO A 232 2.85 19.29 -21.84
C PRO A 232 1.36 18.97 -22.11
N THR A 233 1.07 17.88 -22.82
CA THR A 233 -0.32 17.43 -23.04
C THR A 233 -0.85 16.58 -21.88
N LEU A 234 -0.01 16.25 -20.90
CA LEU A 234 -0.39 15.60 -19.64
C LEU A 234 -0.46 16.63 -18.52
N TRP A 235 -1.52 16.55 -17.71
CA TRP A 235 -1.70 17.43 -16.54
C TRP A 235 -1.73 16.68 -15.20
N CYS A 236 -1.89 15.35 -15.22
CA CYS A 236 -1.83 14.51 -14.03
C CYS A 236 -1.43 13.07 -14.40
N ILE A 237 -1.09 12.31 -13.36
CA ILE A 237 -1.00 10.83 -13.40
C ILE A 237 -1.95 10.33 -12.31
N SER A 238 -2.77 9.30 -12.57
CA SER A 238 -3.73 8.75 -11.59
C SER A 238 -3.52 7.25 -11.46
N ALA A 239 -3.58 6.75 -10.22
CA ALA A 239 -3.52 5.34 -9.87
C ALA A 239 -4.85 4.60 -10.11
N TRP A 240 -5.87 5.29 -10.64
CA TRP A 240 -7.21 4.74 -10.79
C TRP A 240 -7.59 4.47 -12.24
N ASN A 241 -8.17 3.29 -12.46
CA ASN A 241 -8.85 2.92 -13.69
C ASN A 241 -10.36 2.83 -13.42
N ASP A 242 -11.15 3.74 -13.97
CA ASP A 242 -12.62 3.78 -13.79
C ASP A 242 -13.33 2.48 -14.19
N ASN A 243 -12.74 1.70 -15.11
CA ASN A 243 -13.24 0.39 -15.53
C ASN A 243 -12.35 -0.77 -15.04
N GLY A 244 -11.58 -0.55 -13.97
CA GLY A 244 -10.59 -1.48 -13.42
C GLY A 244 -11.14 -2.71 -12.67
N LYS A 245 -12.39 -3.11 -12.92
CA LYS A 245 -12.94 -4.33 -12.31
C LYS A 245 -12.18 -5.54 -12.83
N GLN A 246 -11.94 -6.53 -11.97
CA GLN A 246 -11.11 -7.70 -12.27
C GLN A 246 -11.46 -8.42 -13.58
N SER A 247 -12.75 -8.48 -13.94
CA SER A 247 -13.22 -9.12 -15.17
C SER A 247 -13.01 -8.30 -16.46
N LEU A 248 -12.60 -7.04 -16.33
CA LEU A 248 -12.45 -6.07 -17.44
C LEU A 248 -11.00 -5.70 -17.71
N ILE A 249 -10.06 -6.23 -16.92
CA ILE A 249 -8.63 -5.94 -17.03
C ILE A 249 -7.85 -7.21 -17.38
N ASP A 250 -6.73 -7.03 -18.06
CA ASP A 250 -5.77 -8.11 -18.31
C ASP A 250 -4.79 -8.23 -17.13
N LEU A 251 -5.01 -9.23 -16.29
CA LEU A 251 -4.15 -9.51 -15.14
C LEU A 251 -2.74 -9.98 -15.53
N ALA A 252 -2.51 -10.38 -16.78
CA ALA A 252 -1.18 -10.75 -17.27
C ALA A 252 -0.33 -9.52 -17.65
N SER A 253 -0.93 -8.33 -17.70
CA SER A 253 -0.28 -7.09 -18.16
C SER A 253 -0.33 -5.97 -17.11
N PRO A 254 0.15 -6.18 -15.87
CA PRO A 254 0.05 -5.17 -14.79
C PRO A 254 0.84 -3.87 -15.06
N GLY A 255 1.84 -3.92 -15.95
CA GLY A 255 2.63 -2.75 -16.35
C GLY A 255 2.03 -1.92 -17.49
N LEU A 256 0.87 -2.30 -18.03
CA LEU A 256 0.22 -1.57 -19.13
C LEU A 256 -0.38 -0.25 -18.62
N LEU A 257 0.00 0.86 -19.26
CA LEU A 257 -0.50 2.20 -18.94
C LEU A 257 -1.31 2.79 -20.11
N HIS A 258 -2.24 3.68 -19.78
CA HIS A 258 -3.12 4.35 -20.74
C HIS A 258 -3.10 5.87 -20.57
N ARG A 259 -3.47 6.57 -21.65
CA ARG A 259 -3.89 7.98 -21.58
C ARG A 259 -5.42 8.03 -21.58
N THR A 260 -5.98 8.99 -20.85
CA THR A 260 -7.42 9.24 -20.79
C THR A 260 -7.71 10.73 -20.85
N GLN A 261 -8.85 11.10 -21.41
CA GLN A 261 -9.37 12.48 -21.38
C GLN A 261 -10.27 12.73 -20.16
N PHE A 262 -10.62 11.68 -19.41
CA PHE A 262 -11.36 11.78 -18.16
C PHE A 262 -10.38 11.89 -16.99
N PHE A 263 -10.59 12.85 -16.08
CA PHE A 263 -9.78 12.99 -14.87
C PHE A 263 -10.28 12.06 -13.77
N PRO A 264 -9.54 10.99 -13.39
CA PRO A 264 -10.08 9.98 -12.48
C PRO A 264 -9.94 10.34 -10.99
N GLY A 265 -8.96 11.18 -10.63
CA GLY A 265 -8.62 11.45 -9.23
C GLY A 265 -8.04 10.21 -8.53
N LEU A 266 -8.58 9.88 -7.35
CA LEU A 266 -8.35 8.63 -6.58
C LEU A 266 -6.89 8.14 -6.55
N GLY A 267 -6.02 8.92 -5.90
CA GLY A 267 -4.57 8.69 -5.92
C GLY A 267 -3.96 9.30 -7.17
N TRP A 268 -3.57 10.58 -7.12
CA TRP A 268 -3.13 11.28 -8.33
C TRP A 268 -2.00 12.28 -8.08
N LEU A 269 -1.12 12.43 -9.06
CA LEU A 269 0.05 13.30 -9.03
C LEU A 269 -0.23 14.58 -9.83
N LEU A 270 0.06 15.72 -9.20
CA LEU A 270 -0.11 17.07 -9.74
C LEU A 270 1.21 17.85 -9.66
N ARG A 271 1.51 18.66 -10.68
CA ARG A 271 2.64 19.61 -10.66
C ARG A 271 2.21 21.00 -10.20
N SER A 272 3.12 21.70 -9.56
CA SER A 272 2.94 23.08 -9.08
C SER A 272 2.54 24.05 -10.20
N GLY A 273 3.06 23.86 -11.41
CA GLY A 273 2.67 24.66 -12.59
C GLY A 273 1.17 24.60 -12.88
N VAL A 274 0.60 23.39 -12.93
CA VAL A 274 -0.84 23.18 -13.14
C VAL A 274 -1.65 23.75 -11.97
N TRP A 275 -1.17 23.57 -10.72
CA TRP A 275 -1.82 24.20 -9.57
C TRP A 275 -1.81 25.73 -9.67
N GLY A 276 -0.73 26.33 -10.19
CA GLY A 276 -0.64 27.77 -10.43
C GLY A 276 -1.71 28.29 -11.39
N GLU A 277 -2.15 27.47 -12.35
CA GLU A 277 -3.25 27.79 -13.27
C GLU A 277 -4.63 27.59 -12.62
N LEU A 278 -4.81 26.51 -11.84
CA LEU A 278 -6.09 26.16 -11.23
C LEU A 278 -6.43 27.02 -10.00
N ARG A 279 -5.43 27.38 -9.19
CA ARG A 279 -5.60 28.07 -7.90
C ARG A 279 -6.36 29.40 -8.01
N PRO A 280 -6.09 30.30 -8.98
CA PRO A 280 -6.79 31.57 -9.09
C PRO A 280 -8.27 31.43 -9.48
N VAL A 281 -8.63 30.33 -10.15
CA VAL A 281 -9.97 30.03 -10.65
C VAL A 281 -10.61 28.85 -9.92
N TRP A 282 -10.08 28.49 -8.74
CA TRP A 282 -10.57 27.36 -7.97
C TRP A 282 -12.05 27.58 -7.62
N PRO A 283 -12.92 26.58 -7.85
CA PRO A 283 -14.35 26.73 -7.67
C PRO A 283 -14.70 27.12 -6.23
N GLU A 284 -15.86 27.76 -6.09
CA GLU A 284 -16.33 28.24 -4.80
C GLU A 284 -16.38 27.12 -3.75
N ALA A 285 -15.78 27.46 -2.62
CA ALA A 285 -15.86 26.77 -1.35
C ALA A 285 -17.07 27.20 -0.56
#